data_AF-A0A2S7PJJ2-F1
#
_entry.id   AF-A0A2S7PJJ2-F1
#
_cell.length_a   1.000
_cell.length_b   1.000
_cell.length_c   1.000
_cell.angle_alpha   90.00
_cell.angle_beta   90.00
_cell.angle_gamma   90.00
#
_symmetry.space_group_name_H-M   'P 1'
#
loop_
_entity.id
_entity.type
_entity.pdbx_description
1 polymer ?
#
loop_
_entity_poly.entity_id
_entity_poly.type
_entity_poly.pdbx_seq_one_letter_code
_entity_poly.pdbx_strand_id
1 'polypeptide(L)'
;MLCDEGHRLKNGDSQTFVALNSLNVTRRVILSGTPIQNDLTEYFSLISFANPGLLGTRMEFRKKYELPILRGRDANGSDKDRQKGDDCIKELLTVVNKFIIRRTNDILSKYLPVKYEHVVFCNLSPFQLDLYNHFITSPDIQALLRGKGSQPLKAIGLLKKLCNHPDLLNLADDLPGCEAFWPDDYVPKDTRGRDRDIRPWYSGKMQVLDRMLARIRQDTNDKIVLISNYTQTLDMFDKLCRSRGYGSLRLDGTMNVTKRQKLVDKFNDPDGSEFVFLLSSKAGGCGLNLIGANRLVLFDPDWNPAADQQALARIYRDGHD
;
A
#
# COMPACT_ATOMS: atom_id res chain seq x y z
N MET A 1 -10.40 7.87 -26.22
CA MET A 1 -10.21 8.21 -24.80
C MET A 1 -9.30 7.16 -24.17
N LEU A 2 -8.28 7.61 -23.46
CA LEU A 2 -7.36 6.76 -22.70
C LEU A 2 -7.53 7.10 -21.22
N CYS A 3 -7.92 6.12 -20.41
CA CYS A 3 -8.06 6.28 -18.96
C CYS A 3 -6.95 5.49 -18.27
N ASP A 4 -6.02 6.21 -17.65
CA ASP A 4 -5.02 5.60 -16.78
C ASP A 4 -5.59 5.35 -15.38
N GLU A 5 -5.03 4.39 -14.66
CA GLU A 5 -5.48 3.96 -13.32
C GLU A 5 -6.97 3.61 -13.28
N GLY A 6 -7.41 2.74 -14.20
CA GLY A 6 -8.79 2.31 -14.38
C GLY A 6 -9.49 1.80 -13.12
N HIS A 7 -8.73 1.36 -12.11
CA HIS A 7 -9.27 1.08 -10.77
C HIS A 7 -10.01 2.29 -10.14
N ARG A 8 -9.81 3.53 -10.61
CA ARG A 8 -10.60 4.69 -10.18
C ARG A 8 -12.02 4.72 -10.75
N LEU A 9 -12.29 3.95 -11.80
CA LEU A 9 -13.58 3.86 -12.50
C LEU A 9 -14.42 2.65 -12.03
N LYS A 10 -14.06 2.04 -10.90
CA LYS A 10 -14.75 0.91 -10.28
C LYS A 10 -16.22 1.19 -9.96
N ASN A 11 -16.52 2.42 -9.54
CA ASN A 11 -17.87 2.83 -9.18
C ASN A 11 -18.58 3.52 -10.36
N GLY A 12 -19.55 2.83 -10.95
CA GLY A 12 -20.39 3.34 -12.04
C GLY A 12 -21.24 4.56 -11.67
N ASP A 13 -21.41 4.85 -10.37
CA ASP A 13 -22.16 6.00 -9.88
C ASP A 13 -21.26 7.21 -9.56
N SER A 14 -19.94 7.10 -9.79
CA SER A 14 -19.01 8.21 -9.56
C SER A 14 -19.22 9.36 -10.55
N GLN A 15 -19.06 10.60 -10.08
CA GLN A 15 -19.15 11.79 -10.95
C GLN A 15 -18.19 11.70 -12.14
N THR A 16 -16.99 11.14 -11.92
CA THR A 16 -16.00 10.88 -12.97
C THR A 16 -16.54 9.91 -14.03
N PHE A 17 -17.20 8.82 -13.63
CA PHE A 17 -17.78 7.85 -14.58
C PHE A 17 -18.88 8.47 -15.44
N VAL A 18 -19.77 9.25 -14.81
CA VAL A 18 -20.85 9.97 -15.53
C VAL A 18 -20.27 11.01 -16.49
N ALA A 19 -19.32 11.82 -16.04
CA ALA A 19 -18.68 12.84 -16.86
C ALA A 19 -17.86 12.25 -18.02
N LEU A 20 -17.17 11.13 -17.81
CA LEU A 20 -16.44 10.47 -18.89
C LEU A 20 -17.38 9.79 -19.90
N ASN A 21 -18.54 9.29 -19.46
CA ASN A 21 -19.54 8.71 -20.36
C ASN A 21 -20.27 9.75 -21.21
N SER A 22 -20.43 10.99 -20.72
CA SER A 22 -21.04 12.07 -21.51
C SER A 22 -20.15 12.56 -22.65
N LEU A 23 -18.85 12.25 -22.61
CA LEU A 23 -17.92 12.55 -23.70
C LEU A 23 -18.20 11.63 -24.91
N ASN A 24 -18.52 12.24 -26.05
CA ASN A 24 -18.76 11.52 -27.30
C ASN A 24 -17.44 11.03 -27.90
N VAL A 25 -17.06 9.78 -27.61
CA VAL A 25 -15.82 9.16 -28.09
C VAL A 25 -16.09 7.78 -28.68
N THR A 26 -15.48 7.49 -29.83
CA THR A 26 -15.67 6.21 -30.54
C THR A 26 -14.88 5.06 -29.95
N ARG A 27 -13.70 5.34 -29.37
CA ARG A 27 -12.79 4.31 -28.83
C ARG A 27 -12.38 4.66 -27.40
N ARG A 28 -12.44 3.68 -26.51
CA ARG A 28 -12.10 3.80 -25.10
C ARG A 28 -11.08 2.71 -24.73
N VAL A 29 -9.97 3.12 -24.11
CA VAL A 29 -8.91 2.23 -23.63
C VAL A 29 -8.70 2.51 -22.15
N ILE A 30 -8.74 1.47 -21.33
CA ILE A 30 -8.50 1.55 -19.89
C ILE A 30 -7.17 0.87 -19.59
N LEU A 31 -6.26 1.58 -18.92
CA LEU A 31 -5.03 1.02 -18.38
C LEU A 31 -5.22 0.80 -16.87
N SER A 32 -4.88 -0.37 -16.38
CA SER A 32 -4.94 -0.69 -14.95
C SER A 32 -3.79 -1.61 -14.57
N GLY A 33 -3.01 -1.22 -13.57
CA GLY A 33 -1.96 -2.06 -12.99
C GLY A 33 -2.49 -3.12 -12.02
N THR A 34 -3.70 -2.93 -11.50
CA THR A 34 -4.29 -3.83 -10.51
C THR A 34 -5.23 -4.84 -11.20
N PRO A 35 -5.15 -6.14 -10.88
CA PRO A 35 -6.08 -7.11 -11.43
C PRO A 35 -7.51 -6.79 -10.99
N ILE A 36 -8.39 -6.56 -11.94
CA ILE A 36 -9.82 -6.36 -11.70
C ILE A 36 -10.42 -7.75 -11.47
N GLN A 37 -10.31 -8.30 -10.26
CA GLN A 37 -10.64 -9.72 -10.03
C GLN A 37 -11.60 -9.99 -8.86
N ASN A 38 -11.69 -9.12 -7.86
CA ASN A 38 -12.38 -9.47 -6.61
C ASN A 38 -13.83 -8.99 -6.51
N ASP A 39 -14.25 -8.03 -7.34
CA ASP A 39 -15.61 -7.51 -7.36
C ASP A 39 -16.17 -7.52 -8.80
N LEU A 40 -17.20 -8.34 -9.01
CA LEU A 40 -17.87 -8.50 -10.31
C LEU A 40 -18.66 -7.26 -10.71
N THR A 41 -19.16 -6.48 -9.75
CA THR A 41 -19.83 -5.20 -10.01
C THR A 41 -18.82 -4.17 -10.54
N GLU A 42 -17.62 -4.12 -9.97
CA GLU A 42 -16.54 -3.27 -10.49
C GLU A 42 -16.11 -3.71 -11.89
N TYR A 43 -15.98 -5.03 -12.11
CA TYR A 43 -15.63 -5.60 -13.41
C TYR A 43 -16.65 -5.23 -14.49
N PHE A 44 -17.94 -5.35 -14.19
CA PHE A 44 -19.02 -4.93 -15.08
C PHE A 44 -18.95 -3.44 -15.43
N SER A 45 -18.70 -2.59 -14.44
CA SER A 45 -18.63 -1.14 -14.63
C SER A 45 -17.51 -0.77 -15.61
N LEU A 46 -16.34 -1.38 -15.48
CA LEU A 46 -15.19 -1.13 -16.35
C LEU A 46 -15.41 -1.65 -17.79
N ILE A 47 -15.97 -2.85 -17.93
CA ILE A 47 -16.24 -3.41 -19.27
C ILE A 47 -17.33 -2.63 -19.97
N SER A 48 -18.40 -2.26 -19.26
CA SER A 48 -19.48 -1.46 -19.82
C SER A 48 -19.00 -0.05 -20.20
N PHE A 49 -18.03 0.49 -19.48
CA PHE A 49 -17.38 1.73 -19.85
C PHE A 49 -16.55 1.58 -21.12
N ALA A 50 -15.72 0.54 -21.24
CA ALA A 50 -14.89 0.31 -22.41
C ALA A 50 -15.70 -0.07 -23.67
N ASN A 51 -16.66 -0.98 -23.51
CA ASN A 51 -17.52 -1.52 -24.55
C ASN A 51 -19.00 -1.47 -24.10
N PRO A 52 -19.68 -0.33 -24.31
CA PRO A 52 -21.08 -0.17 -23.95
C PRO A 52 -21.98 -1.24 -24.60
N GLY A 53 -22.84 -1.87 -23.80
CA GLY A 53 -23.80 -2.87 -24.26
C GLY A 53 -23.28 -4.31 -24.40
N LEU A 54 -21.97 -4.57 -24.24
CA LEU A 54 -21.40 -5.92 -24.40
C LEU A 54 -22.00 -6.97 -23.45
N LEU A 55 -22.23 -6.59 -22.20
CA LEU A 55 -22.73 -7.48 -21.14
C LEU A 55 -24.22 -7.24 -20.80
N GLY A 56 -24.91 -6.43 -21.62
CA GLY A 56 -26.27 -5.98 -21.34
C GLY A 56 -26.34 -4.99 -20.19
N THR A 57 -27.50 -4.93 -19.54
CA THR A 57 -27.76 -4.05 -18.39
C THR A 57 -27.17 -4.62 -17.10
N ARG A 58 -26.98 -3.75 -16.09
CA ARG A 58 -26.46 -4.17 -14.77
C ARG A 58 -27.31 -5.27 -14.12
N MET A 59 -28.63 -5.23 -14.33
CA MET A 59 -29.56 -6.22 -13.80
C MET A 59 -29.45 -7.57 -14.51
N GLU A 60 -29.29 -7.57 -15.84
CA GLU A 60 -29.08 -8.78 -16.63
C GLU A 60 -27.74 -9.43 -16.27
N PHE A 61 -26.67 -8.64 -16.19
CA PHE A 61 -25.36 -9.12 -15.75
C PHE A 61 -25.43 -9.72 -14.34
N ARG A 62 -26.10 -9.04 -13.41
CA ARG A 62 -26.25 -9.51 -12.03
C ARG A 62 -26.96 -10.86 -11.96
N LYS A 63 -28.06 -11.01 -12.70
CA LYS A 63 -28.84 -12.26 -12.74
C LYS A 63 -28.09 -13.39 -13.44
N LYS A 64 -27.40 -13.10 -14.54
CA LYS A 64 -26.76 -14.09 -15.40
C LYS A 64 -25.39 -14.55 -14.86
N TYR A 65 -24.60 -13.64 -14.31
CA TYR A 65 -23.22 -13.91 -13.89
C TYR A 65 -23.02 -13.70 -12.38
N GLU A 66 -23.31 -12.52 -11.85
CA GLU A 66 -22.93 -12.17 -10.47
C GLU A 66 -23.53 -13.10 -9.41
N LEU A 67 -24.86 -13.31 -9.44
CA LEU A 67 -25.55 -14.13 -8.45
C LEU A 67 -25.13 -15.62 -8.51
N PRO A 68 -25.07 -16.29 -9.68
CA PRO A 68 -24.54 -17.65 -9.76
C PRO A 68 -23.11 -17.78 -9.27
N ILE A 69 -22.23 -16.83 -9.61
CA ILE A 69 -20.82 -16.87 -9.21
C ILE A 69 -20.67 -16.68 -7.70
N LEU A 70 -21.39 -15.73 -7.11
CA LEU A 70 -21.37 -15.51 -5.66
C LEU A 70 -21.90 -16.73 -4.90
N ARG A 71 -22.95 -17.38 -5.39
CA ARG A 71 -23.47 -18.63 -4.80
C ARG A 71 -22.48 -19.78 -4.91
N GLY A 72 -21.79 -19.92 -6.05
CA GLY A 72 -20.75 -20.93 -6.23
C GLY A 72 -19.51 -20.71 -5.36
N ARG A 73 -19.26 -19.48 -4.92
CA ARG A 73 -18.17 -19.13 -3.98
C ARG A 73 -18.57 -19.24 -2.51
N ASP A 74 -19.85 -19.46 -2.20
CA ASP A 74 -20.31 -19.63 -0.83
C ASP A 74 -19.72 -20.92 -0.24
N ALA A 75 -19.12 -20.83 0.95
CA ALA A 75 -18.54 -21.97 1.64
C ALA A 75 -19.58 -23.05 1.96
N ASN A 76 -20.84 -22.64 2.17
CA ASN A 76 -21.99 -23.52 2.43
C ASN A 76 -22.73 -23.94 1.14
N GLY A 77 -22.24 -23.56 -0.04
CA GLY A 77 -22.87 -23.87 -1.32
C GLY A 77 -22.78 -25.36 -1.69
N SER A 78 -23.78 -25.85 -2.42
CA SER A 78 -23.77 -27.23 -2.94
C SER A 78 -22.75 -27.39 -4.07
N ASP A 79 -22.31 -28.62 -4.36
CA ASP A 79 -21.40 -28.87 -5.48
C ASP A 79 -22.01 -28.47 -6.84
N LYS A 80 -23.34 -28.52 -6.96
CA LYS A 80 -24.07 -28.01 -8.14
C LYS A 80 -23.95 -26.49 -8.28
N ASP A 81 -24.00 -25.76 -7.16
CA ASP A 81 -23.84 -24.30 -7.18
C ASP A 81 -22.40 -23.91 -7.52
N ARG A 82 -21.41 -24.64 -7.02
CA ARG A 82 -19.99 -24.47 -7.38
C ARG A 82 -19.76 -24.64 -8.87
N GLN A 83 -20.23 -25.76 -9.43
CA GLN A 83 -20.05 -26.06 -10.85
C GLN A 83 -20.74 -25.01 -11.73
N LYS A 84 -21.96 -24.60 -11.39
CA LYS A 84 -22.67 -23.53 -12.09
C LYS A 84 -21.92 -22.19 -12.01
N GLY A 85 -21.35 -21.86 -10.85
CA GLY A 85 -20.52 -20.67 -10.67
C GLY A 85 -19.28 -20.69 -11.58
N ASP A 86 -18.56 -21.82 -11.61
CA ASP A 86 -17.36 -22.00 -12.44
C ASP A 86 -17.66 -21.90 -13.93
N ASP A 87 -18.76 -22.50 -14.39
CA ASP A 87 -19.17 -22.43 -15.79
C ASP A 87 -19.57 -21.00 -16.19
N CYS A 88 -20.28 -20.28 -15.32
CA CYS A 88 -20.58 -18.85 -15.53
C CYS A 88 -19.30 -17.99 -15.58
N ILE A 89 -18.30 -18.26 -14.74
CA ILE A 89 -16.99 -17.57 -14.82
C ILE A 89 -16.32 -17.84 -16.16
N LYS A 90 -16.27 -19.10 -16.61
CA LYS A 90 -15.64 -19.47 -17.89
C LYS A 90 -16.33 -18.80 -19.07
N GLU A 91 -17.66 -18.77 -19.09
CA GLU A 91 -18.43 -18.07 -20.12
C GLU A 91 -18.09 -16.58 -20.14
N LEU A 92 -18.11 -15.93 -18.97
CA LEU A 92 -17.80 -14.50 -18.85
C LEU A 92 -16.38 -14.20 -19.32
N LEU A 93 -15.38 -14.97 -18.88
CA LEU A 93 -13.99 -14.79 -19.28
C LEU A 93 -13.80 -15.01 -20.79
N THR A 94 -14.52 -15.93 -21.41
CA THR A 94 -14.44 -16.18 -22.87
C THR A 94 -14.87 -14.97 -23.69
N VAL A 95 -15.91 -14.26 -23.24
CA VAL A 95 -16.37 -13.02 -23.89
C VAL A 95 -15.38 -11.90 -23.65
N VAL A 96 -14.96 -11.72 -22.39
CA VAL A 96 -14.20 -10.53 -21.98
C VAL A 96 -12.72 -10.60 -22.37
N ASN A 97 -12.10 -11.78 -22.37
CA ASN A 97 -10.70 -11.96 -22.74
C ASN A 97 -10.38 -11.54 -24.20
N LYS A 98 -11.40 -11.38 -25.06
CA LYS A 98 -11.23 -10.81 -26.40
C LYS A 98 -10.83 -9.34 -26.39
N PHE A 99 -11.10 -8.63 -25.30
CA PHE A 99 -10.91 -7.18 -25.16
C PHE A 99 -9.95 -6.81 -24.02
N ILE A 100 -9.47 -7.79 -23.26
CA ILE A 100 -8.50 -7.58 -22.18
C ILE A 100 -7.17 -8.19 -22.58
N ILE A 101 -6.13 -7.35 -22.57
CA ILE A 101 -4.75 -7.81 -22.61
C ILE A 101 -4.17 -7.70 -21.20
N ARG A 102 -3.72 -8.83 -20.65
CA ARG A 102 -2.99 -8.88 -19.38
C ARG A 102 -1.66 -9.57 -19.62
N ARG A 103 -0.58 -8.89 -19.26
CA ARG A 103 0.77 -9.43 -19.22
C ARG A 103 1.24 -9.42 -17.77
N THR A 104 1.85 -10.51 -17.34
CA THR A 104 2.42 -10.65 -16.00
C THR A 104 3.93 -10.35 -16.04
N ASN A 105 4.53 -10.14 -14.86
CA ASN A 105 5.94 -9.78 -14.72
C ASN A 105 6.91 -10.92 -15.06
N ASP A 106 6.40 -12.13 -15.30
CA ASP A 106 7.16 -13.30 -15.77
C ASP A 106 7.81 -13.08 -17.15
N ILE A 107 7.34 -12.11 -17.92
CA ILE A 107 7.98 -11.71 -19.18
C ILE A 107 9.25 -10.88 -18.91
N LEU A 108 9.24 -10.07 -17.84
CA LEU A 108 10.35 -9.18 -17.48
C LEU A 108 11.50 -9.92 -16.79
N SER A 109 11.24 -11.06 -16.14
CA SER A 109 12.29 -11.85 -15.48
C SER A 109 13.35 -12.41 -16.44
N LYS A 110 13.10 -12.37 -17.75
CA LYS A 110 14.09 -12.76 -18.77
C LYS A 110 15.16 -11.68 -19.02
N TYR A 111 14.87 -10.43 -18.66
CA TYR A 111 15.71 -9.27 -18.96
C TYR A 111 16.13 -8.48 -17.73
N LEU A 112 15.53 -8.75 -16.57
CA LEU A 112 15.82 -8.09 -15.30
C LEU A 112 16.62 -9.00 -14.35
N PRO A 113 17.44 -8.42 -13.46
CA PRO A 113 18.17 -9.16 -12.43
C PRO A 113 17.24 -9.97 -11.52
N VAL A 114 17.77 -11.01 -10.88
CA VAL A 114 16.96 -11.86 -9.99
C VAL A 114 16.40 -11.04 -8.83
N LYS A 115 15.07 -10.99 -8.71
CA LYS A 115 14.38 -10.36 -7.59
C LYS A 115 14.19 -11.36 -6.45
N TYR A 116 14.67 -10.98 -5.26
CA TYR A 116 14.39 -11.70 -4.02
C TYR A 116 13.31 -10.95 -3.21
N GLU A 117 12.26 -11.65 -2.83
CA GLU A 117 11.21 -11.13 -1.94
C GLU A 117 11.27 -11.83 -0.59
N HIS A 118 11.39 -11.02 0.47
CA HIS A 118 11.43 -11.52 1.85
C HIS A 118 10.32 -10.86 2.66
N VAL A 119 9.54 -11.68 3.38
CA VAL A 119 8.60 -11.21 4.40
C VAL A 119 9.28 -11.33 5.75
N VAL A 120 9.61 -10.19 6.36
CA VAL A 120 10.32 -10.15 7.65
C VAL A 120 9.32 -10.02 8.79
N PHE A 121 9.19 -11.09 9.58
CA PHE A 121 8.36 -11.08 10.78
C PHE A 121 9.09 -10.37 11.92
N CYS A 122 8.52 -9.26 12.39
CA CYS A 122 9.05 -8.49 13.50
C CYS A 122 8.14 -8.66 14.72
N ASN A 123 8.69 -9.09 15.84
CA ASN A 123 7.97 -9.06 17.11
C ASN A 123 7.75 -7.61 17.57
N LEU A 124 6.68 -7.34 18.31
CA LEU A 124 6.51 -6.05 18.98
C LEU A 124 7.61 -5.85 20.04
N SER A 125 8.03 -4.61 20.25
CA SER A 125 8.88 -4.27 21.40
C SER A 125 8.09 -4.48 22.71
N PRO A 126 8.77 -4.64 23.87
CA PRO A 126 8.08 -4.69 25.16
C PRO A 126 7.13 -3.49 25.35
N PHE A 127 7.61 -2.28 25.05
CA PHE A 127 6.80 -1.07 25.13
C PHE A 127 5.57 -1.09 24.22
N GLN A 128 5.70 -1.56 22.98
CA GLN A 128 4.54 -1.71 22.09
C GLN A 128 3.54 -2.74 22.61
N LEU A 129 4.02 -3.85 23.16
CA LEU A 129 3.18 -4.93 23.67
C LEU A 129 2.38 -4.44 24.89
N ASP A 130 3.01 -3.71 25.80
CA ASP A 130 2.34 -3.15 26.98
C ASP A 130 1.25 -2.15 26.57
N LEU A 131 1.56 -1.22 25.66
CA LEU A 131 0.58 -0.29 25.10
C LEU A 131 -0.55 -1.00 24.34
N TYR A 132 -0.23 -2.05 23.59
CA TYR A 132 -1.22 -2.86 22.88
C TYR A 132 -2.18 -3.55 23.86
N ASN A 133 -1.64 -4.16 24.92
CA ASN A 133 -2.42 -4.84 25.95
C ASN A 133 -3.32 -3.86 26.72
N HIS A 134 -2.80 -2.69 27.07
CA HIS A 134 -3.59 -1.60 27.66
C HIS A 134 -4.72 -1.15 26.72
N PHE A 135 -4.42 -0.98 25.43
CA PHE A 135 -5.40 -0.57 24.44
C PHE A 135 -6.56 -1.56 24.31
N ILE A 136 -6.26 -2.86 24.15
CA ILE A 136 -7.31 -3.88 23.94
C ILE A 136 -8.13 -4.15 25.20
N THR A 137 -7.59 -3.87 26.40
CA THR A 137 -8.30 -4.05 27.67
C THR A 137 -9.14 -2.83 28.07
N SER A 138 -8.97 -1.70 27.38
CA SER A 138 -9.74 -0.48 27.65
C SER A 138 -11.26 -0.71 27.52
N PRO A 139 -12.10 -0.09 28.40
CA PRO A 139 -13.55 -0.27 28.37
C PRO A 139 -14.19 0.05 27.02
N ASP A 140 -13.69 1.08 26.34
CA ASP A 140 -14.18 1.54 25.04
C ASP A 140 -13.94 0.49 23.94
N ILE A 141 -12.74 -0.11 23.92
CA ILE A 141 -12.42 -1.16 22.95
C ILE A 141 -13.17 -2.45 23.27
N GLN A 142 -13.33 -2.79 24.55
CA GLN A 142 -14.15 -3.94 24.97
C GLN A 142 -15.64 -3.75 24.65
N ALA A 143 -16.16 -2.52 24.69
CA ALA A 143 -17.50 -2.21 24.21
C ALA A 143 -17.59 -2.34 22.69
N LEU A 144 -16.61 -1.81 21.97
CA LEU A 144 -16.52 -1.87 20.50
C LEU A 144 -16.48 -3.31 19.99
N LEU A 145 -15.69 -4.19 20.63
CA LEU A 145 -15.62 -5.62 20.31
C LEU A 145 -16.94 -6.36 20.58
N ARG A 146 -17.75 -5.88 21.52
CA ARG A 146 -19.11 -6.37 21.78
C ARG A 146 -20.17 -5.78 20.83
N GLY A 147 -19.73 -5.06 19.79
CA GLY A 147 -20.61 -4.43 18.80
C GLY A 147 -21.24 -3.12 19.27
N LYS A 148 -20.80 -2.55 20.40
CA LYS A 148 -21.27 -1.26 20.90
C LYS A 148 -20.24 -0.18 20.59
N GLY A 149 -20.57 0.73 19.68
CA GLY A 149 -19.71 1.84 19.28
C GLY A 149 -19.67 2.02 17.76
N SER A 150 -19.15 3.16 17.30
CA SER A 150 -19.23 3.56 15.89
C SER A 150 -17.88 3.78 15.20
N GLN A 151 -16.75 3.50 15.85
CA GLN A 151 -15.42 3.91 15.35
C GLN A 151 -14.35 2.79 15.24
N PRO A 152 -14.63 1.60 14.65
CA PRO A 152 -13.64 0.53 14.50
C PRO A 152 -12.43 0.96 13.64
N LEU A 153 -12.65 1.80 12.63
CA LEU A 153 -11.57 2.31 11.78
C LEU A 153 -10.58 3.20 12.53
N LYS A 154 -11.06 3.98 13.53
CA LYS A 154 -10.18 4.79 14.37
C LYS A 154 -9.27 3.88 15.21
N ALA A 155 -9.83 2.85 15.83
CA ALA A 155 -9.08 1.87 16.61
C ALA A 155 -8.01 1.17 15.78
N ILE A 156 -8.35 0.70 14.57
CA ILE A 156 -7.36 0.10 13.67
C ILE A 156 -6.28 1.11 13.26
N GLY A 157 -6.66 2.37 13.02
CA GLY A 157 -5.71 3.44 12.72
C GLY A 157 -4.69 3.68 13.83
N LEU A 158 -5.12 3.64 15.10
CA LEU A 158 -4.24 3.75 16.26
C LEU A 158 -3.29 2.54 16.35
N LEU A 159 -3.80 1.32 16.19
CA LEU A 159 -2.97 0.12 16.21
C LEU A 159 -1.95 0.08 15.07
N LYS A 160 -2.31 0.52 13.86
CA LYS A 160 -1.36 0.63 12.74
C LYS A 160 -0.23 1.61 13.06
N LYS A 161 -0.54 2.76 13.68
CA LYS A 161 0.46 3.71 14.16
C LYS A 161 1.34 3.09 15.24
N LEU A 162 0.75 2.43 16.25
CA LEU A 162 1.48 1.76 17.32
C LEU A 162 2.50 0.76 16.78
N CYS A 163 2.08 -0.11 15.85
CA CYS A 163 2.94 -1.10 15.21
C CYS A 163 4.11 -0.47 14.43
N ASN A 164 3.90 0.69 13.82
CA ASN A 164 4.97 1.42 13.16
C ASN A 164 5.93 2.04 14.18
N HIS A 165 5.40 2.81 15.14
CA HIS A 165 6.14 3.30 16.31
C HIS A 165 5.23 3.96 17.36
N PRO A 166 5.48 3.81 18.67
CA PRO A 166 4.72 4.50 19.73
C PRO A 166 4.64 6.03 19.55
N ASP A 167 5.75 6.69 19.21
CA ASP A 167 5.77 8.13 18.85
C ASP A 167 4.91 8.54 17.65
N LEU A 168 4.16 7.66 16.97
CA LEU A 168 3.15 8.09 15.99
C LEU A 168 1.81 8.45 16.65
N LEU A 169 1.65 8.08 17.92
CA LEU A 169 0.49 8.39 18.74
C LEU A 169 0.72 9.67 19.55
N ASN A 170 -0.38 10.27 20.00
CA ASN A 170 -0.36 11.15 21.17
C ASN A 170 -0.80 10.31 22.37
N LEU A 171 0.14 9.69 23.08
CA LEU A 171 -0.18 8.67 24.10
C LEU A 171 -1.14 9.17 25.19
N ALA A 172 -1.03 10.44 25.61
CA ALA A 172 -1.91 11.01 26.63
C ALA A 172 -3.38 11.07 26.18
N ASP A 173 -3.61 11.42 24.91
CA ASP A 173 -4.97 11.56 24.34
C ASP A 173 -5.50 10.24 23.76
N ASP A 174 -4.64 9.50 23.07
CA ASP A 174 -5.00 8.30 22.33
C ASP A 174 -5.10 7.06 23.26
N LEU A 175 -4.31 7.01 24.34
CA LEU A 175 -4.31 5.93 25.34
C LEU A 175 -4.19 6.49 26.77
N PRO A 176 -5.25 7.11 27.32
CA PRO A 176 -5.22 7.63 28.69
C PRO A 176 -4.85 6.55 29.72
N GLY A 177 -4.04 6.90 30.72
CA GLY A 177 -3.62 5.97 31.78
C GLY A 177 -2.49 5.02 31.38
N CYS A 178 -1.86 5.21 30.22
CA CYS A 178 -0.76 4.35 29.77
C CYS A 178 0.62 4.72 30.36
N GLU A 179 0.70 5.77 31.19
CA GLU A 179 1.93 6.30 31.77
C GLU A 179 2.67 5.25 32.62
N ALA A 180 1.92 4.33 33.23
CA ALA A 180 2.47 3.22 34.01
C ALA A 180 3.28 2.20 33.17
N PHE A 181 3.13 2.24 31.84
CA PHE A 181 3.80 1.33 30.90
C PHE A 181 4.92 2.01 30.11
N TRP A 182 5.23 3.26 30.42
CA TRP A 182 6.32 3.97 29.76
C TRP A 182 7.66 3.44 30.27
N PRO A 183 8.61 3.10 29.37
CA PRO A 183 9.95 2.74 29.80
C PRO A 183 10.66 3.97 30.39
N ASP A 184 11.65 3.74 31.25
CA ASP A 184 12.35 4.80 32.00
C ASP A 184 12.99 5.88 31.10
N ASP A 185 13.38 5.51 29.89
CA ASP A 185 14.00 6.41 28.91
C ASP A 185 12.98 7.13 28.00
N TYR A 186 11.68 6.85 28.14
CA TYR A 186 10.63 7.44 27.31
C TYR A 186 10.30 8.85 27.76
N VAL A 187 10.36 9.77 26.80
CA VAL A 187 10.00 11.17 26.99
C VAL A 187 8.86 11.52 26.03
N PRO A 188 7.67 11.90 26.54
CA PRO A 188 6.55 12.34 25.72
C PRO A 188 6.90 13.51 24.81
N LYS A 189 6.23 13.60 23.66
CA LYS A 189 6.50 14.65 22.66
C LYS A 189 6.42 16.07 23.22
N ASP A 190 5.45 16.32 24.10
CA ASP A 190 5.18 17.65 24.64
C ASP A 190 6.28 18.13 25.59
N THR A 191 6.97 17.19 26.24
CA THR A 191 8.06 17.47 27.19
C THR A 191 9.45 17.23 26.60
N ARG A 192 9.54 16.70 25.37
CA ARG A 192 10.79 16.30 24.71
C ARG A 192 11.74 17.44 24.36
N GLY A 193 11.29 18.69 24.43
CA GLY A 193 12.12 19.87 24.21
C GLY A 193 12.87 19.83 22.87
N ARG A 194 14.22 19.83 22.92
CA ARG A 194 15.08 19.76 21.73
C ARG A 194 15.53 18.35 21.35
N ASP A 195 15.25 17.33 22.17
CA ASP A 195 15.55 15.96 21.79
C ASP A 195 14.61 15.54 20.66
N ARG A 196 15.19 15.45 19.47
CA ARG A 196 14.50 15.11 18.22
C ARG A 196 14.85 13.71 17.76
N ASP A 197 15.66 12.98 18.52
CA ASP A 197 16.13 11.67 18.14
C ASP A 197 15.00 10.65 18.29
N ILE A 198 14.90 9.82 17.27
CA ILE A 198 14.08 8.63 17.32
C ILE A 198 14.79 7.57 18.18
N ARG A 199 14.02 6.81 18.96
CA ARG A 199 14.51 5.63 19.68
C ARG A 199 14.01 4.36 18.98
N PRO A 200 14.78 3.76 18.06
CA PRO A 200 14.31 2.63 17.25
C PRO A 200 13.81 1.44 18.07
N TRP A 201 14.37 1.22 19.27
CA TRP A 201 14.00 0.10 20.16
C TRP A 201 12.60 0.20 20.74
N TYR A 202 11.93 1.35 20.65
CA TYR A 202 10.50 1.44 20.99
C TYR A 202 9.61 0.74 19.99
N SER A 203 10.10 0.40 18.79
CA SER A 203 9.33 -0.36 17.80
C SER A 203 10.14 -1.53 17.26
N GLY A 204 9.58 -2.74 17.33
CA GLY A 204 10.26 -3.90 16.78
C GLY A 204 10.60 -3.77 15.30
N LYS A 205 9.68 -3.22 14.50
CA LYS A 205 9.93 -2.94 13.07
C LYS A 205 11.01 -1.88 12.86
N MET A 206 10.98 -0.80 13.64
CA MET A 206 11.98 0.28 13.52
C MET A 206 13.36 -0.20 13.97
N GLN A 207 13.44 -1.05 15.00
CA GLN A 207 14.68 -1.66 15.46
C GLN A 207 15.27 -2.61 14.40
N VAL A 208 14.45 -3.42 13.76
CA VAL A 208 14.88 -4.28 12.64
C VAL A 208 15.36 -3.44 11.47
N LEU A 209 14.61 -2.39 11.10
CA LEU A 209 15.00 -1.47 10.04
C LEU A 209 16.35 -0.80 10.33
N ASP A 210 16.54 -0.25 11.52
CA ASP A 210 17.79 0.42 11.92
C ASP A 210 19.00 -0.53 11.81
N ARG A 211 18.86 -1.77 12.31
CA ARG A 211 19.91 -2.81 12.19
C ARG A 211 20.17 -3.20 10.73
N MET A 212 19.12 -3.34 9.93
CA MET A 212 19.21 -3.67 8.52
C MET A 212 19.94 -2.57 7.74
N LEU A 213 19.58 -1.31 7.94
CA LEU A 213 20.24 -0.15 7.33
C LEU A 213 21.72 -0.08 7.72
N ALA A 214 22.03 -0.26 9.00
CA ALA A 214 23.41 -0.24 9.50
C ALA A 214 24.26 -1.35 8.87
N ARG A 215 23.70 -2.57 8.78
CA ARG A 215 24.41 -3.71 8.18
C ARG A 215 24.64 -3.52 6.68
N ILE A 216 23.62 -3.06 5.94
CA ILE A 216 23.76 -2.80 4.50
C ILE A 216 24.82 -1.71 4.28
N ARG A 217 24.78 -0.61 5.04
CA ARG A 217 25.74 0.49 4.91
C ARG A 217 27.19 0.06 5.19
N GLN A 218 27.38 -0.90 6.08
CA GLN A 218 28.68 -1.44 6.46
C GLN A 218 29.22 -2.44 5.43
N ASP A 219 28.35 -3.28 4.88
CA ASP A 219 28.75 -4.42 4.06
C ASP A 219 28.72 -4.12 2.56
N THR A 220 27.89 -3.17 2.11
CA THR A 220 27.67 -2.88 0.69
C THR A 220 27.55 -1.37 0.43
N ASN A 221 27.57 -1.01 -0.85
CA ASN A 221 27.27 0.34 -1.33
C ASN A 221 25.84 0.43 -1.89
N ASP A 222 24.97 -0.52 -1.55
CA ASP A 222 23.61 -0.58 -2.08
C ASP A 222 22.81 0.64 -1.62
N LYS A 223 22.08 1.27 -2.53
CA LYS A 223 21.08 2.28 -2.14
C LYS A 223 19.73 1.65 -1.87
N ILE A 224 18.96 2.27 -0.97
CA ILE A 224 17.73 1.69 -0.43
C ILE A 224 16.55 2.63 -0.65
N VAL A 225 15.43 2.11 -1.16
CA VAL A 225 14.14 2.82 -1.13
C VAL A 225 13.32 2.36 0.07
N LEU A 226 12.97 3.29 0.97
CA LEU A 226 12.05 3.04 2.07
C LEU A 226 10.66 3.57 1.72
N ILE A 227 9.68 2.67 1.69
CA ILE A 227 8.30 2.99 1.34
C ILE A 227 7.41 2.92 2.59
N SER A 228 6.59 3.94 2.76
CA SER A 228 5.50 3.95 3.74
C SER A 228 4.20 4.48 3.12
N ASN A 229 3.05 4.01 3.62
CA ASN A 229 1.76 4.57 3.29
C ASN A 229 1.46 5.86 4.10
N TYR A 230 2.25 6.17 5.14
CA TYR A 230 2.02 7.31 6.04
C TYR A 230 3.20 8.29 6.03
N THR A 231 2.92 9.56 5.78
CA THR A 231 3.94 10.63 5.83
C THR A 231 4.56 10.81 7.22
N GLN A 232 3.79 10.58 8.28
CA GLN A 232 4.31 10.62 9.66
C GLN A 232 5.37 9.55 9.92
N THR A 233 5.24 8.36 9.32
CA THR A 233 6.29 7.33 9.37
C THR A 233 7.52 7.76 8.57
N LEU A 234 7.34 8.43 7.42
CA LEU A 234 8.48 9.00 6.67
C LEU A 234 9.21 10.07 7.48
N ASP A 235 8.50 10.89 8.27
CA ASP A 235 9.13 11.86 9.18
C ASP A 235 10.01 11.14 10.22
N MET A 236 9.63 9.94 10.65
CA MET A 236 10.44 9.11 11.55
C MET A 236 11.67 8.54 10.86
N PHE A 237 11.55 8.10 9.60
CA PHE A 237 12.71 7.67 8.81
C PHE A 237 13.69 8.81 8.56
N ASP A 238 13.18 10.02 8.30
CA ASP A 238 14.03 11.22 8.17
C ASP A 238 14.84 11.48 9.45
N LYS A 239 14.19 11.38 10.63
CA LYS A 239 14.87 11.50 11.92
C LYS A 239 15.91 10.40 12.12
N LEU A 240 15.59 9.16 11.76
CA LEU A 240 16.51 8.03 11.84
C LEU A 240 17.73 8.23 10.94
N CYS A 241 17.52 8.62 9.69
CA CYS A 241 18.61 8.88 8.75
C CYS A 241 19.52 10.00 9.25
N ARG A 242 18.95 11.09 9.79
CA ARG A 242 19.73 12.19 10.37
C ARG A 242 20.55 11.76 11.58
N SER A 243 19.95 11.02 12.52
CA SER A 243 20.67 10.56 13.72
C SER A 243 21.78 9.55 13.41
N ARG A 244 21.64 8.79 12.32
CA ARG A 244 22.66 7.85 11.83
C ARG A 244 23.64 8.44 10.81
N GLY A 245 23.45 9.70 10.40
CA GLY A 245 24.29 10.34 9.38
C GLY A 245 24.11 9.78 7.96
N TYR A 246 22.97 9.17 7.67
CA TYR A 246 22.65 8.66 6.33
C TYR A 246 22.15 9.80 5.43
N GLY A 247 22.80 9.96 4.27
CA GLY A 247 22.29 10.82 3.21
C GLY A 247 20.94 10.29 2.73
N SER A 248 19.87 11.07 2.90
CA SER A 248 18.53 10.68 2.47
C SER A 248 17.86 11.74 1.60
N LEU A 249 17.07 11.28 0.63
CA LEU A 249 16.14 12.10 -0.14
C LEU A 249 14.72 11.66 0.18
N ARG A 250 13.75 12.56 0.03
CA ARG A 250 12.34 12.26 0.27
C ARG A 250 11.47 12.76 -0.87
N LEU A 251 10.52 11.92 -1.26
CA LEU A 251 9.46 12.26 -2.20
C LEU A 251 8.11 11.87 -1.60
N ASP A 252 7.28 12.89 -1.33
CA ASP A 252 5.89 12.72 -0.96
C ASP A 252 4.96 13.62 -1.79
N GLY A 253 3.65 13.54 -1.50
CA GLY A 253 2.61 14.21 -2.29
C GLY A 253 2.66 15.74 -2.25
N THR A 254 3.44 16.33 -1.35
CA THR A 254 3.54 17.79 -1.20
C THR A 254 4.53 18.44 -2.18
N MET A 255 5.35 17.64 -2.87
CA MET A 255 6.40 18.15 -3.75
C MET A 255 5.92 18.49 -5.16
N ASN A 256 6.38 19.64 -5.67
CA ASN A 256 6.21 20.06 -7.07
C ASN A 256 6.88 19.06 -8.02
N VAL A 257 6.19 18.72 -9.11
CA VAL A 257 6.60 17.79 -10.18
C VAL A 257 8.01 18.09 -10.70
N THR A 258 8.39 19.35 -10.93
CA THR A 258 9.72 19.70 -11.48
C THR A 258 10.88 19.37 -10.54
N LYS A 259 10.64 19.37 -9.22
CA LYS A 259 11.66 18.98 -8.23
C LYS A 259 11.79 17.47 -8.11
N ARG A 260 10.76 16.69 -8.50
CA ARG A 260 10.76 15.23 -8.38
C ARG A 260 11.84 14.60 -9.24
N GLN A 261 11.94 15.00 -10.51
CA GLN A 261 12.93 14.44 -11.44
C GLN A 261 14.36 14.70 -10.95
N LYS A 262 14.65 15.91 -10.46
CA LYS A 262 15.97 16.23 -9.89
C LYS A 262 16.37 15.33 -8.72
N LEU A 263 15.42 14.96 -7.85
CA LEU A 263 15.69 14.03 -6.75
C LEU A 263 15.94 12.60 -7.25
N VAL A 264 15.18 12.17 -8.26
CA VAL A 264 15.35 10.86 -8.90
C VAL A 264 16.72 10.77 -9.55
N ASP A 265 17.08 11.76 -10.37
CA ASP A 265 18.37 11.82 -11.07
C ASP A 265 19.52 11.82 -10.05
N LYS A 266 19.41 12.62 -8.99
CA LYS A 266 20.40 12.67 -7.90
C LYS A 266 20.53 11.33 -7.18
N PHE A 267 19.43 10.62 -6.97
CA PHE A 267 19.47 9.32 -6.31
C PHE A 267 20.08 8.23 -7.20
N ASN A 268 19.76 8.26 -8.50
CA ASN A 268 20.25 7.32 -9.50
C ASN A 268 21.72 7.52 -9.88
N ASP A 269 22.30 8.70 -9.58
CA ASP A 269 23.73 8.95 -9.76
C ASP A 269 24.54 7.96 -8.90
N PRO A 270 25.32 7.04 -9.49
CA PRO A 270 26.09 6.05 -8.73
C PRO A 270 27.15 6.69 -7.84
N ASP A 271 27.64 7.89 -8.19
CA ASP A 271 28.63 8.65 -7.42
C ASP A 271 27.97 9.53 -6.33
N GLY A 272 26.63 9.56 -6.28
CA GLY A 272 25.86 10.31 -5.29
C GLY A 272 25.97 9.73 -3.88
N SER A 273 26.14 10.61 -2.88
CA SER A 273 26.27 10.29 -1.45
C SER A 273 24.99 9.77 -0.77
N GLU A 274 23.87 9.79 -1.49
CA GLU A 274 22.54 9.42 -1.02
C GLU A 274 22.43 7.91 -0.84
N PHE A 275 22.18 7.48 0.39
CA PHE A 275 22.00 6.08 0.77
C PHE A 275 20.52 5.66 0.75
N VAL A 276 19.63 6.56 1.18
CA VAL A 276 18.21 6.24 1.39
C VAL A 276 17.28 7.16 0.59
N PHE A 277 16.31 6.59 -0.12
CA PHE A 277 15.21 7.33 -0.73
C PHE A 277 13.90 7.02 -0.01
N LEU A 278 13.32 8.02 0.65
CA LEU A 278 12.05 7.93 1.34
C LEU A 278 10.91 8.22 0.37
N LEU A 279 10.02 7.26 0.16
CA LEU A 279 8.93 7.38 -0.80
C LEU A 279 7.59 7.11 -0.12
N SER A 280 6.61 8.01 -0.30
CA SER A 280 5.24 7.64 0.03
C SER A 280 4.64 6.79 -1.09
N SER A 281 3.99 5.68 -0.74
CA SER A 281 3.40 4.74 -1.72
C SER A 281 2.51 5.43 -2.77
N LYS A 282 1.77 6.45 -2.34
CA LYS A 282 0.84 7.24 -3.16
C LYS A 282 1.52 8.33 -3.99
N ALA A 283 2.66 8.87 -3.57
CA ALA A 283 3.40 9.85 -4.37
C ALA A 283 4.18 9.21 -5.53
N GLY A 284 4.31 7.88 -5.50
CA GLY A 284 4.84 7.05 -6.57
C GLY A 284 4.12 7.17 -7.94
N GLY A 285 2.95 7.80 -7.97
CA GLY A 285 1.93 7.70 -9.04
C GLY A 285 2.37 7.90 -10.49
N CYS A 286 3.41 8.69 -10.76
CA CYS A 286 3.81 9.05 -12.12
C CYS A 286 5.26 8.65 -12.40
N GLY A 287 5.48 7.50 -13.04
CA GLY A 287 6.68 7.24 -13.84
C GLY A 287 8.06 7.30 -13.15
N LEU A 288 8.13 7.28 -11.82
CA LEU A 288 9.42 7.34 -11.10
C LEU A 288 10.25 6.08 -11.40
N ASN A 289 11.48 6.26 -11.87
CA ASN A 289 12.43 5.19 -12.16
C ASN A 289 13.62 5.30 -11.21
N LEU A 290 13.60 4.58 -10.09
CA LEU A 290 14.65 4.61 -9.06
C LEU A 290 15.63 3.45 -9.25
N ILE A 291 16.30 3.40 -10.40
CA ILE A 291 17.24 2.34 -10.77
C ILE A 291 18.51 2.31 -9.93
N GLY A 292 18.87 3.42 -9.28
CA GLY A 292 20.03 3.47 -8.39
C GLY A 292 19.89 2.64 -7.12
N ALA A 293 18.69 2.16 -6.77
CA ALA A 293 18.46 1.37 -5.56
C ALA A 293 18.42 -0.13 -5.82
N ASN A 294 19.28 -0.87 -5.12
CA ASN A 294 19.32 -2.33 -5.19
C ASN A 294 18.36 -2.98 -4.18
N ARG A 295 17.84 -2.20 -3.21
CA ARG A 295 16.99 -2.71 -2.13
C ARG A 295 15.78 -1.83 -1.90
N LEU A 296 14.69 -2.48 -1.50
CA LEU A 296 13.43 -1.83 -1.20
C LEU A 296 12.86 -2.41 0.08
N VAL A 297 12.48 -1.53 1.02
CA VAL A 297 11.73 -1.90 2.22
C VAL A 297 10.33 -1.28 2.16
N LEU A 298 9.31 -2.12 2.00
CA LEU A 298 7.92 -1.73 2.23
C LEU A 298 7.65 -1.86 3.72
N PHE A 299 7.64 -0.73 4.43
CA PHE A 299 7.58 -0.76 5.88
C PHE A 299 6.19 -1.14 6.38
N ASP A 300 5.14 -0.54 5.84
CA ASP A 300 3.76 -0.77 6.25
C ASP A 300 2.85 -1.04 5.04
N PRO A 301 2.18 -2.20 4.98
CA PRO A 301 1.38 -2.58 3.82
C PRO A 301 0.03 -1.83 3.79
N ASP A 302 -0.46 -1.58 2.57
CA ASP A 302 -1.79 -1.05 2.32
C ASP A 302 -2.85 -2.16 2.48
N TRP A 303 -4.10 -1.76 2.71
CA TRP A 303 -5.23 -2.70 2.70
C TRP A 303 -5.48 -3.30 1.32
N ASN A 304 -5.07 -2.60 0.26
CA ASN A 304 -5.10 -3.05 -1.11
C ASN A 304 -3.70 -3.51 -1.54
N PRO A 305 -3.41 -4.82 -1.60
CA PRO A 305 -2.10 -5.34 -2.00
C PRO A 305 -1.64 -4.84 -3.37
N ALA A 306 -2.59 -4.50 -4.24
CA ALA A 306 -2.28 -4.02 -5.58
C ALA A 306 -1.66 -2.61 -5.56
N ALA A 307 -1.98 -1.78 -4.55
CA ALA A 307 -1.34 -0.48 -4.35
C ALA A 307 0.15 -0.65 -3.97
N ASP A 308 0.44 -1.59 -3.08
CA ASP A 308 1.81 -1.92 -2.69
C ASP A 308 2.60 -2.51 -3.87
N GLN A 309 2.03 -3.48 -4.59
CA GLN A 309 2.65 -4.06 -5.79
C GLN A 309 2.94 -2.99 -6.85
N GLN A 310 2.06 -2.01 -7.00
CA GLN A 310 2.27 -0.91 -7.91
C GLN A 310 3.43 0.00 -7.47
N ALA A 311 3.58 0.25 -6.17
CA ALA A 311 4.73 0.96 -5.64
C ALA A 311 6.03 0.18 -5.89
N LEU A 312 6.04 -1.13 -5.67
CA LEU A 312 7.19 -2.02 -5.90
C LEU A 312 7.60 -2.07 -7.39
N ALA A 313 6.63 -2.25 -8.29
CA ALA A 313 6.85 -2.35 -9.74
C ALA A 313 7.33 -1.04 -10.40
N ARG A 314 7.34 0.06 -9.66
CA ARG A 314 7.94 1.33 -10.13
C ARG A 314 9.44 1.37 -9.92
N ILE A 315 9.94 0.62 -8.96
CA ILE A 315 11.36 0.62 -8.62
C ILE A 315 12.06 -0.49 -9.41
N TYR A 316 11.50 -1.69 -9.47
CA TYR A 316 12.04 -2.80 -10.26
C TYR A 316 11.63 -2.68 -11.74
N ARG A 317 12.51 -2.12 -12.58
CA ARG A 317 12.29 -1.78 -14.01
C ARG A 317 13.55 -2.00 -14.87
N ASP A 318 13.39 -1.91 -16.19
CA ASP A 318 14.52 -1.95 -17.12
C ASP A 318 15.55 -0.85 -16.80
N GLY A 319 16.83 -1.21 -16.84
CA GLY A 319 17.96 -0.35 -16.44
C GLY A 319 18.51 -0.62 -15.03
N HIS A 320 18.00 -1.64 -14.33
CA HIS A 320 18.70 -2.23 -13.18
C HIS A 320 19.82 -3.14 -13.67
N ASP A 321 21.05 -2.84 -13.26
CA ASP A 321 22.25 -3.67 -13.44
C ASP A 321 22.68 -4.31 -12.11
#